data_AF-Q8AYI4-F1
#
_entry.id   AF-Q8AYI4-F1
#
_cell.length_a   1.000
_cell.length_b   1.000
_cell.length_c   1.000
_cell.angle_alpha   90.00
_cell.angle_beta   90.00
_cell.angle_gamma   90.00
#
_symmetry.space_group_name_H-M   'P 1'
#
loop_
_entity.id
_entity.type
_entity.pdbx_description
1 polymer ?
#
loop_
_entity_poly.entity_id
_entity_poly.type
_entity_poly.pdbx_seq_one_letter_code
_entity_poly.pdbx_strand_id
1 'polypeptide(L)'
;GKTNLAMMKPSLPGWKVECVGDDIAWMKFDSQGKLRAINPENGFFGVAPGTSDKTNPYAMATIAKNTVFTNVGETSDGGVWWEGLAPPAAGVTLTDWHGKTWKQGSSTPCAHPNSRFCAPAGQCPIIDPQWESD
;
A
#
# COMPACT_ATOMS: atom_id res chain seq x y z
N GLY A 1 0.63 9.29 1.69
CA GLY A 1 0.75 10.09 2.92
C GLY A 1 0.24 9.31 4.12
N LYS A 2 -1.08 9.23 4.30
CA LYS A 2 -1.72 8.53 5.43
C LYS A 2 -1.29 7.06 5.56
N THR A 3 -1.38 6.28 4.48
CA THR A 3 -0.92 4.87 4.42
C THR A 3 0.52 4.67 4.88
N ASN A 4 1.44 5.57 4.51
CA ASN A 4 2.85 5.48 4.94
C ASN A 4 3.01 5.68 6.45
N LEU A 5 2.20 6.56 7.04
CA LEU A 5 2.24 6.82 8.49
C LEU A 5 1.56 5.69 9.27
N ALA A 6 0.38 5.26 8.82
CA ALA A 6 -0.38 4.17 9.44
C ALA A 6 0.38 2.83 9.42
N MET A 7 1.19 2.61 8.38
CA MET A 7 2.03 1.42 8.21
C MET A 7 3.52 1.73 8.35
N MET A 8 3.90 2.66 9.21
CA MET A 8 5.29 3.10 9.33
C MET A 8 6.17 2.00 9.94
N LYS A 9 7.34 1.77 9.35
CA LYS A 9 8.47 1.12 10.04
C LYS A 9 9.23 2.22 10.81
N PRO A 10 9.19 2.23 12.16
CA PRO A 10 9.86 3.27 12.93
C PRO A 10 11.38 3.24 12.71
N SER A 11 11.99 4.41 12.53
CA SER A 11 13.45 4.54 12.46
C SER A 11 14.12 4.58 13.84
N LEU A 12 13.34 4.86 14.89
CA LEU A 12 13.81 4.94 16.27
C LEU A 12 13.76 3.57 16.95
N PRO A 13 14.88 3.07 17.50
CA PRO A 13 14.90 1.83 18.26
C PRO A 13 13.94 1.87 19.46
N GLY A 14 13.29 0.73 19.74
CA GLY A 14 12.36 0.58 20.86
C GLY A 14 10.94 1.09 20.60
N TRP A 15 10.69 1.76 19.48
CA TRP A 15 9.36 2.21 19.09
C TRP A 15 8.66 1.16 18.19
N LYS A 16 7.35 1.02 18.39
CA LYS A 16 6.46 0.17 17.60
C LYS A 16 5.30 1.00 17.08
N VAL A 17 4.88 0.71 15.85
CA VAL A 17 3.66 1.23 15.23
C VAL A 17 2.84 0.03 14.79
N GLU A 18 1.54 0.11 15.03
CA GLU A 18 0.53 -0.85 14.59
C GLU A 18 -0.58 -0.09 13.84
N CYS A 19 -1.19 -0.75 12.87
CA CYS A 19 -2.18 -0.15 11.97
C CYS A 19 -3.59 -0.59 12.37
N VAL A 20 -4.47 0.37 12.68
CA VAL A 20 -5.92 0.12 12.84
C VAL A 20 -6.67 0.36 11.51
N GLY A 21 -6.30 1.43 10.80
CA GLY A 21 -6.85 1.81 9.50
C GLY A 21 -6.01 2.93 8.88
N ASP A 22 -6.18 3.19 7.58
CA ASP A 22 -5.35 4.16 6.86
C ASP A 22 -6.10 5.32 6.17
N ASP A 23 -7.45 5.28 6.13
CA ASP A 23 -8.25 6.31 5.49
C ASP A 23 -9.39 6.85 6.36
N ILE A 24 -10.27 5.97 6.86
CA ILE A 24 -11.48 6.38 7.59
C ILE A 24 -11.39 6.02 9.08
N ALA A 25 -11.79 6.96 9.94
CA ALA A 25 -12.00 6.73 11.37
C ALA A 25 -13.40 7.19 11.78
N TRP A 26 -14.20 6.30 12.35
CA TRP A 26 -15.45 6.65 13.03
C TRP A 26 -15.19 6.75 14.52
N MET A 27 -15.56 7.88 15.12
CA MET A 27 -15.20 8.18 16.50
C MET A 27 -16.41 8.59 17.34
N LYS A 28 -16.46 8.12 18.58
CA LYS A 28 -17.53 8.43 19.54
C LYS A 28 -17.02 8.35 20.98
N PHE A 29 -17.47 9.27 21.84
CA PHE A 29 -17.21 9.18 23.28
C PHE A 29 -18.00 8.03 23.92
N ASP A 30 -17.34 7.22 24.75
CA ASP A 30 -17.98 6.19 25.57
C ASP A 30 -18.57 6.77 26.87
N SER A 31 -19.23 5.92 27.68
CA SER A 31 -19.83 6.33 28.96
C SER A 31 -18.82 6.76 30.02
N GLN A 32 -17.53 6.50 29.81
CA GLN A 32 -16.42 6.93 30.66
C GLN A 32 -15.74 8.20 30.13
N GLY A 33 -16.27 8.79 29.05
CA GLY A 33 -15.72 9.99 28.42
C GLY A 33 -14.45 9.72 27.57
N LYS A 34 -14.10 8.46 27.28
CA LYS A 34 -12.98 8.15 26.37
C LYS A 34 -13.45 8.22 24.92
N LEU A 35 -12.71 8.90 24.06
CA LEU A 35 -12.97 8.91 22.62
C LEU A 35 -12.52 7.56 22.02
N ARG A 36 -13.48 6.74 21.61
CA ARG A 36 -13.24 5.47 20.91
C ARG A 36 -13.23 5.72 19.41
N ALA A 37 -12.38 4.98 18.70
CA ALA A 37 -12.29 5.03 17.25
C ALA A 37 -12.34 3.60 16.70
N ILE A 38 -13.04 3.42 15.59
CA ILE A 38 -13.00 2.20 14.78
C ILE A 38 -12.56 2.56 13.36
N ASN A 39 -11.93 1.60 12.69
CA ASN A 39 -11.81 1.60 11.24
C ASN A 39 -13.03 0.85 10.65
N PRO A 40 -13.91 1.51 9.88
CA PRO A 40 -15.07 0.84 9.29
C PRO A 40 -14.72 0.03 8.02
N GLU A 41 -13.46 -0.01 7.60
CA GLU A 41 -12.98 -0.65 6.36
C GLU A 41 -12.30 -2.00 6.63
N ASN A 42 -12.37 -2.92 5.67
CA ASN A 42 -11.76 -4.26 5.76
C ASN A 42 -10.51 -4.43 4.86
N GLY A 43 -9.95 -3.31 4.39
CA GLY A 43 -8.86 -3.34 3.43
C GLY A 43 -8.20 -2.00 3.25
N PHE A 44 -7.15 -2.00 2.45
CA PHE A 44 -6.41 -0.80 2.08
C PHE A 44 -6.57 -0.55 0.59
N PHE A 45 -7.04 0.64 0.24
CA PHE A 45 -7.08 1.11 -1.14
C PHE A 45 -5.97 2.13 -1.39
N GLY A 46 -4.71 1.69 -1.25
CA GLY A 46 -3.55 2.57 -1.24
C GLY A 46 -3.07 2.96 -2.64
N VAL A 47 -2.45 4.15 -2.72
CA VAL A 47 -1.78 4.64 -3.94
C VAL A 47 -0.51 3.82 -4.16
N ALA A 48 -0.36 3.22 -5.35
CA ALA A 48 0.80 2.39 -5.66
C ALA A 48 2.07 3.21 -5.91
N PRO A 49 2.10 4.24 -6.80
CA PRO A 49 3.31 4.99 -7.11
C PRO A 49 3.98 5.59 -5.86
N GLY A 50 5.30 5.42 -5.75
CA GLY A 50 6.08 5.81 -4.57
C GLY A 50 6.11 4.77 -3.44
N THR A 51 5.30 3.71 -3.49
CA THR A 51 5.39 2.57 -2.55
C THR A 51 6.58 1.67 -2.93
N SER A 52 7.41 1.31 -1.96
CA SER A 52 8.61 0.49 -2.14
C SER A 52 9.05 -0.08 -0.79
N ASP A 53 9.99 -1.04 -0.78
CA ASP A 53 10.56 -1.55 0.48
C ASP A 53 11.27 -0.47 1.31
N LYS A 54 11.72 0.60 0.65
CA LYS A 54 12.33 1.75 1.32
C LYS A 54 11.30 2.67 1.97
N THR A 55 10.16 2.88 1.33
CA THR A 55 9.16 3.89 1.74
C THR A 55 8.02 3.32 2.57
N ASN A 56 7.62 2.08 2.31
CA ASN A 56 6.59 1.37 3.07
C ASN A 56 6.74 -0.17 2.90
N PRO A 57 7.68 -0.79 3.62
CA PRO A 57 7.91 -2.24 3.52
C PRO A 57 6.70 -3.07 3.98
N TYR A 58 5.88 -2.55 4.89
CA TYR A 58 4.69 -3.26 5.35
C TYR A 58 3.57 -3.25 4.31
N ALA A 59 3.40 -2.17 3.54
CA ALA A 59 2.53 -2.19 2.36
C ALA A 59 3.03 -3.19 1.31
N MET A 60 4.34 -3.24 1.02
CA MET A 60 4.92 -4.24 0.10
C MET A 60 4.61 -5.69 0.53
N ALA A 61 4.71 -5.99 1.82
CA ALA A 61 4.34 -7.30 2.35
C ALA A 61 2.83 -7.56 2.25
N THR A 62 2.00 -6.55 2.50
CA THR A 62 0.53 -6.65 2.48
C THR A 62 0.00 -6.97 1.08
N ILE A 63 0.59 -6.36 0.04
CA ILE A 63 0.12 -6.48 -1.35
C ILE A 63 0.64 -7.71 -2.09
N ALA A 64 1.49 -8.52 -1.46
CA ALA A 64 2.20 -9.64 -2.09
C ALA A 64 1.29 -10.82 -2.50
N LYS A 65 0.05 -10.88 -1.99
CA LYS A 65 -0.93 -11.91 -2.30
C LYS A 65 -2.35 -11.36 -2.18
N ASN A 66 -3.32 -12.03 -2.81
CA ASN A 66 -4.76 -11.72 -2.73
C ASN A 66 -5.09 -10.22 -2.94
N THR A 67 -4.33 -9.55 -3.81
CA THR A 67 -4.41 -8.10 -4.03
C THR A 67 -4.79 -7.82 -5.46
N VAL A 68 -5.72 -6.89 -5.65
CA VAL A 68 -6.08 -6.38 -6.97
C VAL A 68 -5.33 -5.09 -7.22
N PHE A 69 -4.67 -4.99 -8.37
CA PHE A 69 -4.00 -3.77 -8.81
C PHE A 69 -4.78 -3.12 -9.95
N THR A 70 -4.85 -1.79 -9.94
CA THR A 70 -5.58 -1.00 -10.95
C THR A 70 -4.67 0.07 -11.52
N ASN A 71 -4.51 0.07 -12.86
CA ASN A 71 -3.72 1.04 -13.64
C ASN A 71 -2.22 1.10 -13.28
N VAL A 72 -1.64 0.00 -12.80
CA VAL A 72 -0.18 -0.16 -12.66
C VAL A 72 0.43 -0.68 -13.96
N GLY A 73 1.76 -0.66 -14.07
CA GLY A 73 2.47 -1.36 -15.13
C GLY A 73 2.57 -2.86 -14.85
N GLU A 74 2.73 -3.65 -15.90
CA GLU A 74 2.91 -5.10 -15.86
C GLU A 74 4.32 -5.47 -16.34
N THR A 75 4.98 -6.39 -15.65
CA THR A 75 6.25 -6.96 -16.09
C THR A 75 6.02 -8.24 -16.90
N SER A 76 6.88 -8.53 -17.87
CA SER A 76 6.73 -9.70 -18.75
C SER A 76 6.81 -11.07 -18.05
N ASP A 77 7.25 -11.10 -16.80
CA ASP A 77 7.27 -12.28 -15.92
C ASP A 77 6.04 -12.37 -15.00
N GLY A 78 5.01 -11.54 -15.22
CA GLY A 78 3.71 -11.59 -14.54
C GLY A 78 3.64 -10.81 -13.22
N GLY A 79 4.60 -9.91 -12.99
CA GLY A 79 4.61 -8.99 -11.86
C GLY A 79 4.00 -7.62 -12.18
N VAL A 80 4.08 -6.72 -11.21
CA VAL A 80 3.60 -5.33 -11.32
C VAL A 80 4.76 -4.35 -11.16
N TRP A 81 4.61 -3.17 -11.77
CA TRP A 81 5.62 -2.12 -11.67
C TRP A 81 4.99 -0.72 -11.63
N TRP A 82 5.65 0.21 -10.95
CA TRP A 82 5.30 1.63 -10.91
C TRP A 82 6.52 2.48 -10.57
N GLU A 83 6.39 3.78 -10.80
CA GLU A 83 7.41 4.78 -10.46
C GLU A 83 7.78 4.74 -8.98
N GLY A 84 9.05 4.50 -8.69
CA GLY A 84 9.60 4.39 -7.33
C GLY A 84 10.08 2.99 -6.96
N LEU A 85 9.72 1.97 -7.76
CA LEU A 85 10.33 0.64 -7.65
C LEU A 85 11.70 0.59 -8.35
N ALA A 86 12.51 -0.37 -7.95
CA ALA A 86 13.75 -0.68 -8.65
C ALA A 86 13.46 -1.08 -10.12
N PRO A 87 14.41 -0.88 -11.04
CA PRO A 87 14.28 -1.41 -12.39
C PRO A 87 14.05 -2.92 -12.37
N PRO A 88 13.25 -3.47 -13.30
CA PRO A 88 13.05 -4.91 -13.38
C PRO A 88 14.35 -5.63 -13.75
N ALA A 89 14.40 -6.95 -13.51
CA ALA A 89 15.57 -7.76 -13.81
C ALA A 89 15.94 -7.70 -15.31
N ALA A 90 17.22 -7.96 -15.62
CA ALA A 90 17.69 -7.94 -17.00
C ALA A 90 16.87 -8.91 -17.87
N GLY A 91 16.37 -8.41 -19.02
CA GLY A 91 15.54 -9.17 -19.94
C GLY A 91 14.03 -9.09 -19.67
N VAL A 92 13.59 -8.57 -18.52
CA VAL A 92 12.17 -8.33 -18.22
C VAL A 92 11.72 -7.02 -18.88
N THR A 93 10.64 -7.08 -19.66
CA THR A 93 10.05 -5.91 -20.32
C THR A 93 8.84 -5.39 -19.53
N LEU A 94 8.49 -4.11 -19.75
CA LEU A 94 7.35 -3.46 -19.11
C LEU A 94 6.26 -3.13 -20.13
N THR A 95 5.01 -3.28 -19.70
CA THR A 95 3.81 -2.76 -20.36
C THR A 95 3.20 -1.69 -19.46
N ASP A 96 2.91 -0.51 -19.99
CA ASP A 96 2.28 0.58 -19.24
C ASP A 96 0.78 0.32 -18.99
N TRP A 97 0.18 1.15 -18.15
CA TRP A 97 -1.24 1.08 -17.78
C TRP A 97 -2.22 1.34 -18.95
N HIS A 98 -1.72 1.77 -20.13
CA HIS A 98 -2.52 1.84 -21.36
C HIS A 98 -2.39 0.59 -22.24
N GLY A 99 -1.62 -0.42 -21.80
CA GLY A 99 -1.36 -1.64 -22.56
C GLY A 99 -0.28 -1.49 -23.63
N LYS A 100 0.64 -0.51 -23.51
CA LYS A 100 1.71 -0.28 -24.49
C LYS A 100 3.07 -0.68 -23.94
N THR A 101 3.96 -1.18 -24.79
CA THR A 101 5.36 -1.42 -24.39
C THR A 101 5.98 -0.14 -23.84
N TRP A 102 6.59 -0.24 -22.67
CA TRP A 102 7.18 0.87 -21.94
C TRP A 102 8.65 0.60 -21.60
N LYS A 103 9.44 1.66 -21.55
CA LYS A 103 10.85 1.61 -21.15
C LYS A 103 11.16 2.72 -20.17
N GLN A 104 12.09 2.47 -19.26
CA GLN A 104 12.54 3.48 -18.31
C GLN A 104 13.10 4.70 -19.05
N GLY A 105 12.69 5.89 -18.62
CA GLY A 105 13.02 7.15 -19.30
C GLY A 105 12.04 7.55 -20.42
N SER A 106 10.96 6.80 -20.65
CA SER A 106 9.86 7.26 -21.52
C SER A 106 9.26 8.57 -21.00
N SER A 107 8.68 9.37 -21.90
CA SER A 107 8.05 10.67 -21.55
C SER A 107 6.74 10.53 -20.78
N THR A 108 6.12 9.35 -20.82
CA THR A 108 4.90 9.02 -20.07
C THR A 108 5.22 8.05 -18.93
N PRO A 109 4.47 8.08 -17.82
CA PRO A 109 4.67 7.12 -16.73
C PRO A 109 4.17 5.73 -17.13
N CYS A 110 4.77 4.69 -16.54
CA CYS A 110 4.37 3.30 -16.69
C CYS A 110 3.06 3.02 -15.93
N ALA A 111 2.92 3.56 -14.71
CA ALA A 111 1.70 3.47 -13.92
C ALA A 111 0.95 4.82 -13.92
N HIS A 112 -0.37 4.78 -13.82
CA HIS A 112 -1.13 6.03 -13.63
C HIS A 112 -0.72 6.67 -12.28
N PRO A 113 -0.57 8.01 -12.16
CA PRO A 113 -0.14 8.65 -10.91
C PRO A 113 -1.03 8.37 -9.69
N ASN A 114 -2.30 8.04 -9.92
CA ASN A 114 -3.26 7.62 -8.90
C ASN A 114 -3.67 6.13 -9.06
N SER A 115 -2.81 5.30 -9.63
CA SER A 115 -2.99 3.84 -9.65
C SER A 115 -2.99 3.29 -8.22
N ARG A 116 -3.67 2.16 -8.04
CA ARG A 116 -4.05 1.65 -6.72
C ARG A 116 -3.73 0.19 -6.55
N PHE A 117 -3.45 -0.20 -5.32
CA PHE A 117 -3.63 -1.57 -4.85
C PHE A 117 -4.87 -1.62 -3.96
N CYS A 118 -5.60 -2.74 -4.02
CA CYS A 118 -6.71 -3.07 -3.14
C CYS A 118 -6.38 -4.39 -2.45
N ALA A 119 -5.99 -4.32 -1.17
CA ALA A 119 -5.47 -5.44 -0.41
C ALA A 119 -6.24 -5.64 0.92
N PRO A 120 -6.47 -6.88 1.38
CA PRO A 120 -7.13 -7.14 2.65
C PRO A 120 -6.30 -6.67 3.84
N ALA A 121 -6.95 -6.05 4.83
CA ALA A 121 -6.25 -5.43 5.95
C ALA A 121 -5.53 -6.44 6.84
N GLY A 122 -6.13 -7.62 7.08
CA GLY A 122 -5.53 -8.71 7.86
C GLY A 122 -4.26 -9.32 7.27
N GLN A 123 -3.83 -8.92 6.06
CA GLN A 123 -2.52 -9.31 5.51
C GLN A 123 -1.38 -8.37 5.94
N CYS A 124 -1.70 -7.24 6.56
CA CYS A 124 -0.69 -6.31 7.04
C CYS A 124 0.07 -6.92 8.23
N PRO A 125 1.41 -7.03 8.16
CA PRO A 125 2.20 -7.68 9.20
C PRO A 125 2.24 -6.90 10.53
N ILE A 126 1.74 -5.67 10.55
CA ILE A 126 1.62 -4.82 11.73
C ILE A 126 0.18 -4.37 11.98
N ILE A 127 -0.82 -5.13 11.51
CA ILE A 127 -2.21 -4.87 11.86
C ILE A 127 -2.37 -4.94 13.39
N ASP A 128 -3.03 -3.95 13.98
CA ASP A 128 -3.24 -3.90 15.43
C ASP A 128 -4.16 -5.04 15.85
N PRO A 129 -3.91 -5.75 16.96
CA PRO A 129 -4.77 -6.84 17.41
C PRO A 129 -6.22 -6.41 17.72
N GLN A 130 -6.46 -5.11 17.94
CA GLN A 130 -7.79 -4.54 18.18
C GLN A 130 -8.39 -3.84 16.94
N TRP A 131 -7.84 -4.03 15.74
CA TRP A 131 -8.30 -3.32 14.55
C TRP A 131 -9.78 -3.58 14.18
N GLU A 132 -10.32 -4.74 14.57
CA GLU A 132 -11.73 -5.15 14.41
C GLU A 132 -12.42 -5.37 15.77
N SER A 133 -11.94 -4.73 16.85
CA SER A 133 -12.61 -4.87 18.15
C SER A 133 -13.99 -4.24 18.16
N ASP A 134 -14.96 -4.96 18.73
CA ASP A 134 -16.36 -4.57 18.91
C ASP A 134 -16.57 -3.44 19.95
#